data_AF-A0AAV9AWB7-F1
#
_entry.id   AF-A0AAV9AWB7-F1
#
_cell.length_a   1.000
_cell.length_b   1.000
_cell.length_c   1.000
_cell.angle_alpha   90.00
_cell.angle_beta   90.00
_cell.angle_gamma   90.00
#
_symmetry.space_group_name_H-M   'P 1'
#
loop_
_entity.id
_entity.type
_entity.pdbx_description
1 polymer ?
#
loop_
_entity_poly.entity_id
_entity_poly.type
_entity_poly.pdbx_seq_one_letter_code
_entity_poly.pdbx_strand_id
1 'polypeptide(L)' 'MGSLQVLQLSMCRELNALPQGIESLTTLEKLHFEVSEELLQRMQPNGVEHQKICHIPTVDLILRDDVI' A
#
# COMPACT_ATOMS: atom_id res chain seq x y z
N MET A 1 1.18 8.98 -22.88
CA MET A 1 0.49 9.01 -21.56
C MET A 1 1.32 8.18 -20.62
N GLY A 2 1.72 8.72 -19.46
CA GLY A 2 2.62 8.02 -18.56
C GLY A 2 1.90 6.90 -17.84
N SER A 3 2.45 5.69 -17.91
CA SER A 3 2.02 4.56 -17.08
C SER A 3 2.85 4.57 -15.80
N LEU A 4 2.19 4.62 -14.65
CA LEU A 4 2.88 4.56 -13.37
C LEU A 4 3.20 3.09 -13.08
N GLN A 5 4.49 2.77 -12.97
CA GLN A 5 4.98 1.42 -12.69
C GLN A 5 5.45 1.24 -11.24
N VAL A 6 5.88 2.32 -10.59
CA VAL A 6 6.37 2.30 -9.21
C VAL A 6 5.71 3.43 -8.43
N LEU A 7 5.16 3.10 -7.26
CA LEU A 7 4.58 4.05 -6.32
C LEU A 7 5.24 3.83 -4.95
N GLN A 8 5.78 4.92 -4.40
CA GLN A 8 6.42 4.93 -3.09
C GLN A 8 5.71 5.92 -2.17
N LEU A 9 5.22 5.45 -1.04
CA LEU A 9 4.57 6.24 0.01
C LEU A 9 5.39 6.12 1.31
N SER A 10 6.38 6.98 1.46
CA SER A 10 7.26 7.01 2.64
C SER A 10 6.88 8.15 3.57
N MET A 11 7.09 7.98 4.88
CA MET A 11 6.82 8.99 5.92
C MET A 11 5.37 9.48 5.97
N CYS A 12 4.41 8.71 5.45
CA CYS A 12 2.99 9.03 5.49
C CYS A 12 2.37 8.58 6.82
N ARG A 13 2.62 9.32 7.90
CA ARG A 13 2.21 8.92 9.27
C ARG A 13 0.69 8.73 9.45
N GLU A 14 -0.10 9.48 8.69
CA GLU A 14 -1.57 9.41 8.73
C GLU A 14 -2.17 8.40 7.73
N LEU A 15 -1.33 7.62 7.04
CA LEU A 15 -1.78 6.59 6.10
C LEU A 15 -2.32 5.38 6.86
N ASN A 16 -3.59 5.46 7.24
CA ASN A 16 -4.33 4.41 7.97
C ASN A 16 -5.16 3.52 7.03
N ALA A 17 -5.14 3.81 5.73
CA ALA A 17 -5.79 3.07 4.66
C ALA A 17 -5.03 3.33 3.35
N LEU A 18 -5.14 2.42 2.38
CA LEU A 18 -4.55 2.66 1.06
C LEU A 18 -5.27 3.81 0.34
N PRO A 19 -4.56 4.58 -0.49
CA PRO A 19 -5.16 5.65 -1.28
C PRO A 19 -6.34 5.14 -2.11
N GLN A 20 -7.42 5.93 -2.14
CA GLN A 20 -8.55 5.64 -3.01
C GLN A 20 -8.09 5.67 -4.48
N GLY A 21 -8.44 4.65 -5.26
CA GLY A 21 -8.06 4.55 -6.66
C GLY A 21 -6.73 3.84 -6.92
N ILE A 22 -6.05 3.32 -5.88
CA ILE A 22 -4.87 2.47 -6.09
C ILE A 22 -5.21 1.22 -6.91
N GLU A 23 -6.46 0.74 -6.81
CA GLU A 23 -7.04 -0.33 -7.62
C GLU A 23 -7.15 0.02 -9.12
N SER A 24 -7.10 1.31 -9.47
CA SER A 24 -7.13 1.79 -10.85
C SER A 24 -5.74 1.90 -11.49
N LEU A 25 -4.67 1.73 -10.70
CA LEU A 25 -3.29 1.80 -11.18
C LEU A 25 -2.88 0.45 -11.80
N THR A 26 -3.56 0.07 -12.88
CA THR A 26 -3.40 -1.25 -13.52
C THR A 26 -2.02 -1.51 -14.12
N THR A 27 -1.20 -0.48 -14.31
CA THR A 27 0.19 -0.59 -14.79
C THR A 27 1.21 -0.64 -13.67
N LEU A 28 0.77 -0.58 -12.40
CA LEU A 28 1.65 -0.52 -11.25
C LEU A 28 2.25 -1.90 -10.98
N GLU A 29 3.57 -1.97 -11.09
CA GLU A 29 4.34 -3.19 -10.88
C GLU A 29 4.85 -3.31 -9.44
N LYS A 30 5.13 -2.15 -8.81
CA LYS A 30 5.70 -2.09 -7.46
C LYS A 30 5.02 -1.03 -6.59
N LEU A 31 4.62 -1.44 -5.40
CA LEU A 31 4.14 -0.57 -4.33
C LEU A 31 5.08 -0.71 -3.13
N HIS A 32 5.66 0.40 -2.70
CA HIS A 32 6.48 0.47 -1.49
C HIS A 32 5.88 1.47 -0.51
N PHE A 33 5.61 1.05 0.73
CA PHE A 33 5.14 1.99 1.73
C PHE A 33 5.38 1.55 3.17
N GLU A 34 5.33 2.55 4.04
CA GLU A 34 5.33 2.40 5.48
C GLU A 34 3.92 2.11 6.01
N VAL A 35 3.78 1.02 6.77
CA VAL A 35 2.48 0.51 7.25
C VAL A 35 2.43 0.53 8.79
N SER A 36 1.31 0.95 9.36
CA SER A 36 1.06 0.79 10.81
C SER A 36 0.56 -0.64 11.10
N GLU A 37 0.58 -1.06 12.36
CA GLU A 37 0.06 -2.38 12.74
C GLU A 37 -1.43 -2.54 12.38
N GLU A 38 -2.24 -1.49 12.56
CA GLU A 38 -3.67 -1.51 12.25
C GLU A 38 -3.93 -1.65 10.75
N LEU A 39 -3.16 -0.95 9.92
CA LEU A 39 -3.28 -1.07 8.47
C LEU A 39 -2.80 -2.47 8.01
N LEU A 40 -1.72 -2.99 8.60
CA LEU A 40 -1.23 -4.34 8.29
C LEU A 40 -2.29 -5.41 8.59
N GLN A 41 -3.04 -5.28 9.71
CA GLN A 41 -4.15 -6.19 10.02
C GLN A 41 -5.26 -6.14 8.97
N ARG A 42 -5.56 -4.96 8.42
CA ARG A 42 -6.56 -4.78 7.34
C ARG A 42 -6.09 -5.31 5.98
N MET A 43 -4.79 -5.60 5.84
CA MET A 43 -4.17 -6.19 4.65
C MET A 43 -4.06 -7.72 4.70
N GLN A 44 -4.55 -8.36 5.77
CA GLN A 44 -4.63 -9.81 5.85
C GLN A 44 -5.39 -10.43 4.66
N PRO A 45 -5.18 -11.72 4.36
CA PRO A 45 -5.98 -12.43 3.37
C PRO A 45 -7.48 -12.25 3.66
N ASN A 46 -8.25 -11.80 2.65
CA ASN A 46 -9.66 -11.37 2.74
C ASN A 46 -9.93 -9.97 3.34
N GLY A 47 -8.90 -9.21 3.70
CA GLY A 47 -9.02 -7.84 4.15
C GLY A 47 -9.38 -6.87 3.01
N VAL A 48 -10.08 -5.78 3.35
CA VAL A 48 -10.53 -4.76 2.37
C VAL A 48 -9.35 -4.12 1.65
N GLU A 49 -8.24 -3.91 2.34
CA GLU A 49 -7.04 -3.29 1.76
C GLU A 49 -6.30 -4.27 0.84
N HIS A 50 -6.33 -5.58 1.16
CA HIS A 50 -5.72 -6.61 0.31
C HIS A 50 -6.33 -6.63 -1.10
N GLN A 51 -7.65 -6.50 -1.21
CA GLN A 51 -8.35 -6.50 -2.50
C GLN A 51 -7.97 -5.31 -3.39
N LYS A 52 -7.57 -4.17 -2.81
CA LYS A 52 -7.17 -3.00 -3.58
C LYS A 52 -5.82 -3.18 -4.28
N ILE A 53 -4.94 -4.03 -3.75
CA ILE A 53 -3.56 -4.17 -4.22
C ILE A 53 -3.23 -5.57 -4.73
N CYS A 54 -4.19 -6.50 -4.76
CA CYS A 54 -3.97 -7.87 -5.22
C CYS A 54 -3.52 -7.97 -6.69
N HIS A 55 -3.74 -6.92 -7.47
CA HIS A 55 -3.31 -6.81 -8.87
C HIS A 55 -1.84 -6.36 -9.01
N ILE A 56 -1.20 -5.90 -7.93
CA ILE A 56 0.17 -5.39 -7.92
C ILE A 56 1.14 -6.56 -7.69
N PRO A 57 2.07 -6.84 -8.62
CA PRO A 57 2.99 -7.97 -8.51
C PRO A 57 3.93 -7.93 -7.30
N THR A 58 4.39 -6.74 -6.91
CA THR A 58 5.35 -6.58 -5.81
C THR A 58 4.86 -5.52 -4.83
N VAL A 59 4.68 -5.92 -3.57
CA VAL A 59 4.28 -5.04 -2.48
C VAL A 59 5.30 -5.17 -1.35
N ASP A 60 6.09 -4.13 -1.15
CA ASP A 60 7.11 -4.05 -0.12
C ASP A 60 6.61 -3.18 1.03
N LEU A 61 6.41 -3.79 2.20
CA LEU A 61 5.90 -3.13 3.40
C LEU A 61 7.04 -2.96 4.41
N ILE A 62 7.16 -1.76 4.97
CA ILE A 62 8.00 -1.50 6.13
C ILE A 62 7.08 -1.19 7.30
N LEU A 63 7.18 -1.96 8.39
CA LEU A 63 6.46 -1.63 9.62
C LEU A 63 7.01 -0.32 10.18
N ARG A 64 6.12 0.62 10.49
CA ARG A 64 6.50 1.85 11.16
C ARG A 64 6.82 1.53 12.62
N ASP A 65 8.06 1.76 13.01
CA ASP A 65 8.43 1.88 14.41
C ASP A 65 7.92 3.24 14.89
N ASP A 66 6.65 3.32 15.29
CA ASP A 66 6.06 4.49 15.92
C ASP A 66 6.62 4.62 17.36
N VAL A 67 7.92 4.85 17.49
CA VAL A 67 8.57 5.23 18.75
C VAL A 67 8.15 6.66 19.06
N ILE A 68 7.31 6.80 20.09
CA ILE A 68 6.87 8.07 20.69
C ILE A 68 8.03 8.75 21.41
#